data_AF-A0A8S3X8V7-F1
#
_entry.id   AF-A0A8S3X8V7-F1
#
_cell.length_a   1.000
_cell.length_b   1.000
_cell.length_c   1.000
_cell.angle_alpha   90.00
_cell.angle_beta   90.00
_cell.angle_gamma   90.00
#
_symmetry.space_group_name_H-M   'P 1'
#
loop_
_entity.id
_entity.type
_entity.pdbx_description
1 polymer ?
#
loop_
_entity_poly.entity_id
_entity_poly.type
_entity_poly.pdbx_seq_one_letter_code
_entity_poly.pdbx_strand_id
1 'polypeptide(L)'
;MYFTENVLPPVEPPVLMVSRFQWDEINQIQTFAQRPSTNASQVIVVETGTRQYYGTSDCAKLLNAIQATNTSGMPYNFMISSDGETFEALGWRRRSPLFPQYSADA
;
A
#
# COMPACT_ATOMS: atom_id res chain seq x y z
N MET A 1 26.99 -8.84 42.76
CA MET A 1 25.60 -8.33 42.64
C MET A 1 25.43 -7.94 41.19
N TYR A 2 24.70 -8.72 40.38
CA TYR A 2 24.47 -8.42 38.97
C TYR A 2 22.97 -8.16 38.81
N PHE A 3 22.60 -6.93 38.49
CA PHE A 3 21.26 -6.63 38.02
C PHE A 3 21.23 -6.97 36.53
N THR A 4 20.56 -8.07 36.17
CA THR A 4 20.13 -8.27 34.78
C THR A 4 18.95 -7.34 34.57
N GLU A 5 19.17 -6.19 33.95
CA GLU A 5 18.07 -5.36 33.51
C GLU A 5 17.26 -6.14 32.47
N ASN A 6 16.01 -6.48 32.83
CA ASN A 6 15.03 -6.99 31.89
C ASN A 6 14.60 -5.84 30.96
N VAL A 7 15.46 -5.47 30.01
CA VAL A 7 15.12 -4.53 28.95
C VAL A 7 14.20 -5.27 27.99
N LEU A 8 12.93 -4.88 27.95
CA LEU A 8 12.02 -5.35 26.91
C LEU A 8 12.60 -4.94 25.55
N PRO A 9 12.61 -5.83 24.55
CA PRO A 9 12.98 -5.43 23.19
C PRO A 9 12.09 -4.26 22.75
N PRO A 10 12.59 -3.35 21.89
CA PRO A 10 11.78 -2.27 21.36
C PRO A 10 10.47 -2.84 20.80
N VAL A 11 9.35 -2.39 21.33
CA VAL A 11 8.04 -2.73 20.77
C VAL A 11 7.96 -1.98 19.45
N GLU A 12 8.21 -2.70 18.35
CA GLU A 12 7.93 -2.15 17.02
C GLU A 12 6.44 -1.80 16.98
N PRO A 13 6.08 -0.52 16.71
CA PRO A 13 4.68 -0.18 16.56
C PRO A 13 4.09 -1.04 15.44
N PRO A 14 2.85 -1.54 15.59
CA PRO A 14 2.24 -2.38 14.58
C PRO A 14 2.22 -1.61 13.25
N VAL A 15 2.59 -2.29 12.16
CA VAL A 15 2.41 -1.75 10.82
C VAL A 15 0.94 -1.41 10.65
N LEU A 16 0.63 -0.12 10.54
CA LEU A 16 -0.74 0.32 10.35
C LEU A 16 -1.11 0.16 8.88
N MET A 17 -1.90 -0.87 8.59
CA MET A 17 -2.38 -1.17 7.25
C MET A 17 -3.84 -0.73 7.10
N VAL A 18 -4.09 0.14 6.13
CA VAL A 18 -5.41 0.58 5.70
C VAL A 18 -5.80 -0.21 4.45
N SER A 19 -6.75 -1.13 4.58
CA SER A 19 -7.27 -1.92 3.46
C SER A 19 -8.03 -1.03 2.47
N ARG A 20 -8.09 -1.47 1.21
CA ARG A 20 -8.86 -0.79 0.17
C ARG A 20 -10.33 -0.56 0.54
N PHE A 21 -10.94 -1.51 1.23
CA PHE A 21 -12.32 -1.38 1.70
C PHE A 21 -12.54 -0.21 2.66
N GLN A 22 -11.48 0.25 3.35
CA GLN A 22 -11.56 1.34 4.31
C GLN A 22 -11.45 2.73 3.66
N TRP A 23 -10.88 2.85 2.45
CA TRP A 23 -10.64 4.16 1.82
C TRP A 23 -11.33 4.34 0.45
N ASP A 24 -11.67 3.27 -0.27
CA ASP A 24 -12.35 3.30 -1.58
C ASP A 24 -13.87 3.16 -1.39
N GLU A 25 -14.51 4.24 -0.92
CA GLU A 25 -15.97 4.30 -0.68
C GLU A 25 -16.80 4.01 -1.94
N ILE A 26 -16.23 4.25 -3.13
CA ILE A 26 -16.92 4.17 -4.42
C ILE A 26 -16.90 2.74 -4.99
N ASN A 27 -15.83 1.98 -4.79
CA ASN A 27 -15.63 0.67 -5.40
C ASN A 27 -15.51 -0.49 -4.40
N GLN A 28 -16.19 -0.41 -3.25
CA GLN A 28 -16.29 -1.52 -2.28
C GLN A 28 -16.76 -2.86 -2.90
N ILE A 29 -17.31 -2.84 -4.12
CA ILE A 29 -17.91 -3.97 -4.84
C ILE A 29 -17.00 -4.54 -5.95
N GLN A 30 -15.75 -4.07 -6.12
CA GLN A 30 -14.80 -4.81 -6.96
C GLN A 30 -14.36 -6.07 -6.21
N THR A 31 -15.18 -7.10 -6.36
CA THR A 31 -14.88 -8.49 -6.04
C THR A 31 -13.48 -8.76 -6.54
N PHE A 32 -12.57 -8.93 -5.58
CA PHE A 32 -11.24 -9.43 -5.83
C PHE A 32 -11.42 -10.80 -6.48
N ALA A 33 -11.47 -10.85 -7.81
CA ALA A 33 -11.34 -12.09 -8.55
C ALA A 33 -10.13 -12.77 -7.92
N GLN A 34 -10.34 -13.94 -7.30
CA GLN A 34 -9.34 -14.62 -6.52
C GLN A 34 -8.20 -15.05 -7.44
N ARG A 35 -7.31 -14.11 -7.76
CA ARG A 35 -6.08 -14.39 -8.45
C ARG A 35 -5.13 -14.98 -7.43
N PRO A 36 -4.44 -16.09 -7.76
CA PRO A 36 -3.38 -16.61 -6.92
C PRO A 36 -2.40 -15.49 -6.59
N SER A 37 -2.01 -15.41 -5.32
CA SER A 37 -0.88 -14.57 -4.93
C SER A 37 0.33 -15.04 -5.73
N THR A 38 0.91 -14.14 -6.51
CA THR A 38 2.21 -14.38 -7.13
C THR A 38 3.27 -13.96 -6.13
N ASN A 39 4.25 -14.83 -5.85
CA ASN A 39 5.39 -14.47 -5.03
C ASN A 39 6.16 -13.35 -5.73
N ALA A 40 6.18 -12.15 -5.16
CA ALA A 40 6.98 -11.05 -5.65
C ALA A 40 8.46 -11.33 -5.34
N SER A 41 9.30 -11.36 -6.37
CA SER A 41 10.77 -11.49 -6.23
C SER A 41 11.47 -10.13 -6.06
N GLN A 42 10.77 -9.03 -6.37
CA GLN A 42 11.29 -7.67 -6.36
C GLN A 42 10.26 -6.70 -5.81
N VAL A 43 10.75 -5.65 -5.13
CA VAL A 43 9.96 -4.51 -4.66
C VAL A 43 10.52 -3.26 -5.32
N ILE A 44 9.65 -2.49 -5.97
CA ILE A 44 10.00 -1.21 -6.60
C ILE A 44 9.43 -0.10 -5.73
N VAL A 45 10.31 0.76 -5.21
CA VAL A 45 9.93 1.92 -4.39
C VAL A 45 10.01 3.16 -5.27
N VAL A 46 8.91 3.90 -5.36
CA VAL A 46 8.82 5.17 -6.10
C VAL A 46 8.05 6.20 -5.32
N GLU A 47 8.40 7.47 -5.51
CA GLU A 47 7.61 8.58 -5.01
C GLU A 47 6.40 8.86 -5.91
N THR A 48 5.32 9.40 -5.32
CA THR A 48 4.09 9.74 -6.06
C THR A 48 4.22 11.01 -6.88
N GLY A 49 5.28 11.83 -6.68
CA GLY A 49 5.41 13.16 -7.27
C GLY A 49 4.34 14.15 -6.77
N THR A 50 3.70 13.87 -5.63
CA THR A 50 2.67 14.73 -5.01
C THR A 50 3.22 15.42 -3.78
N ARG A 51 2.46 16.38 -3.24
CA ARG A 51 2.73 16.87 -1.88
C ARG A 51 2.62 15.73 -0.86
N GLN A 52 3.22 15.94 0.31
CA GLN A 52 3.11 15.04 1.45
C GLN A 52 1.70 15.08 2.04
N TYR A 53 1.20 13.92 2.44
CA TYR A 53 -0.07 13.74 3.14
C TYR A 53 0.17 12.94 4.42
N TYR A 54 -0.67 13.22 5.42
CA TYR A 54 -0.62 12.66 6.77
C TYR A 54 -2.02 12.19 7.14
N GLY A 55 -2.11 11.04 7.80
CA GLY A 55 -3.35 10.46 8.28
C GLY A 55 -4.27 9.90 7.19
N THR A 56 -5.13 8.97 7.63
CA THR A 56 -5.97 8.14 6.75
C THR A 56 -6.90 8.95 5.84
N SER A 57 -7.57 9.99 6.35
CA SER A 57 -8.57 10.74 5.59
C SER A 57 -7.99 11.47 4.39
N ASP A 58 -6.82 12.09 4.56
CA ASP A 58 -6.20 12.90 3.52
C ASP A 58 -5.48 12.02 2.48
N CYS A 59 -4.86 10.92 2.92
CA CYS A 59 -4.31 9.90 2.02
C CYS A 59 -5.42 9.20 1.21
N ALA A 60 -6.58 8.94 1.80
CA ALA A 60 -7.75 8.38 1.10
C ALA A 60 -8.23 9.32 -0.02
N LYS A 61 -8.25 10.64 0.19
CA LYS A 61 -8.58 11.61 -0.87
C LYS A 61 -7.59 11.56 -2.02
N LEU A 62 -6.28 11.44 -1.72
CA LEU A 62 -5.25 11.32 -2.75
C LEU A 62 -5.44 10.02 -3.57
N LEU A 63 -5.64 8.89 -2.90
CA LEU A 63 -5.86 7.60 -3.55
C LEU A 63 -7.09 7.65 -4.49
N ASN A 64 -8.20 8.24 -4.02
CA ASN A 64 -9.39 8.44 -4.85
C ASN A 64 -9.12 9.37 -6.05
N ALA A 65 -8.32 10.42 -5.89
CA ALA A 65 -7.94 11.31 -6.99
C ALA A 65 -7.06 10.59 -8.05
N ILE A 66 -6.09 9.78 -7.62
CA ILE A 66 -5.26 8.96 -8.50
C ILE A 66 -6.14 7.96 -9.28
N GLN A 67 -7.08 7.31 -8.60
CA GLN A 67 -8.01 6.37 -9.21
C GLN A 67 -8.93 7.03 -10.25
N ALA A 68 -9.42 8.24 -9.98
CA ALA A 68 -10.31 8.97 -10.88
C ALA A 68 -9.59 9.52 -12.12
N THR A 69 -8.30 9.87 -12.00
CA THR A 69 -7.52 10.46 -13.10
C THR A 69 -6.87 9.42 -14.00
N ASN A 70 -6.65 8.19 -13.52
CA ASN A 70 -5.99 7.17 -14.29
C ASN A 70 -6.98 6.23 -15.00
N THR A 71 -7.12 6.40 -16.32
CA THR A 71 -7.97 5.56 -17.17
C THR A 71 -7.54 4.09 -17.21
N SER A 72 -6.26 3.80 -16.92
CA SER A 72 -5.72 2.44 -16.83
C SER A 72 -5.91 1.81 -15.43
N GLY A 73 -6.56 2.54 -14.51
CA GLY A 73 -6.80 2.14 -13.13
C GLY A 73 -5.64 2.50 -12.20
N MET A 74 -5.68 1.95 -10.98
CA MET A 74 -4.71 2.25 -9.93
C MET A 74 -3.28 1.82 -10.35
N PRO A 75 -2.26 2.70 -10.30
CA PRO A 75 -0.91 2.37 -10.75
C PRO A 75 -0.04 1.69 -9.69
N TYR A 76 -0.36 1.77 -8.40
CA TYR A 76 0.48 1.27 -7.31
C TYR A 76 -0.14 0.06 -6.59
N ASN A 77 0.72 -0.81 -6.04
CA ASN A 77 0.30 -1.92 -5.18
C ASN A 77 -0.05 -1.46 -3.77
N PHE A 78 0.85 -0.68 -3.19
CA PHE A 78 0.74 -0.07 -1.88
C PHE A 78 1.19 1.38 -1.96
N MET A 79 0.66 2.21 -1.08
CA MET A 79 1.15 3.56 -0.82
C MET A 79 1.52 3.68 0.64
N ILE A 80 2.55 4.45 0.94
CA ILE A 80 2.99 4.73 2.30
C ILE A 80 2.82 6.23 2.52
N SER A 81 2.11 6.62 3.58
CA SER A 81 1.96 8.02 3.96
C SER A 81 3.19 8.55 4.68
N SER A 82 3.25 9.86 4.88
CA SER A 82 4.41 10.52 5.51
C SER A 82 4.55 10.17 7.00
N ASP A 83 3.46 9.73 7.63
CA ASP A 83 3.38 9.23 9.01
C ASP A 83 3.50 7.70 9.11
N GLY A 84 3.78 7.01 7.99
CA GLY A 84 4.10 5.59 7.97
C GLY A 84 2.90 4.63 7.89
N GLU A 85 1.67 5.14 7.70
CA GLU A 85 0.51 4.29 7.41
C GLU A 85 0.63 3.70 6.00
N THR A 86 0.34 2.41 5.83
CA THR A 86 0.37 1.72 4.55
C THR A 86 -1.03 1.51 4.01
N PHE A 87 -1.30 1.97 2.80
CA PHE A 87 -2.60 1.86 2.13
C PHE A 87 -2.54 0.78 1.06
N GLU A 88 -3.46 -0.17 1.14
CA GLU A 88 -3.67 -1.18 0.11
C GLU A 88 -4.35 -0.56 -1.11
N ALA A 89 -3.67 -0.58 -2.25
CA ALA A 89 -4.17 -0.07 -3.52
C ALA A 89 -4.56 -1.23 -4.45
N LEU A 90 -3.66 -1.68 -5.34
CA LEU A 90 -3.86 -2.95 -6.06
C LEU A 90 -3.66 -4.19 -5.16
N GLY A 91 -2.95 -4.04 -4.05
CA GLY A 91 -2.63 -5.12 -3.11
C GLY A 91 -1.65 -6.15 -3.67
N TRP A 92 -1.54 -7.30 -3.01
CA TRP A 92 -0.57 -8.35 -3.35
C TRP A 92 -0.90 -9.17 -4.61
N ARG A 93 -2.14 -9.10 -5.11
CA ARG A 93 -2.66 -10.05 -6.13
C ARG A 93 -2.67 -9.52 -7.56
N ARG A 94 -2.28 -8.27 -7.76
CA ARG A 94 -2.34 -7.59 -9.07
C ARG A 94 -0.98 -7.00 -9.38
N ARG A 95 -0.58 -7.03 -10.64
CA ARG A 95 0.66 -6.39 -11.10
C ARG A 95 0.39 -4.92 -11.40
N SER A 96 1.33 -4.06 -11.02
CA SER A 96 1.28 -2.64 -11.34
C SER A 96 1.44 -2.42 -12.85
N PRO A 97 0.58 -1.62 -13.50
CA PRO A 97 0.76 -1.26 -14.91
C PRO A 97 1.91 -0.27 -15.14
N LEU A 98 2.46 0.34 -14.08
CA LEU A 98 3.53 1.35 -14.17
C LEU A 98 4.89 0.73 -14.54
N PHE A 99 5.05 -0.57 -14.26
CA PHE A 99 6.31 -1.30 -14.38
C PHE A 99 6.11 -2.60 -15.18
N PRO A 100 5.70 -2.51 -16.46
CA PRO A 100 5.35 -3.68 -17.27
C PRO A 100 6.54 -4.64 -17.47
N GLN A 101 7.77 -4.11 -17.53
CA GLN A 101 8.99 -4.90 -17.68
C GLN A 101 9.28 -5.81 -16.46
N TYR A 102 8.80 -5.42 -15.28
CA TYR A 102 8.90 -6.24 -14.06
C TYR A 102 7.65 -7.07 -13.82
N SER A 103 6.65 -6.92 -14.70
CA SER A 103 5.36 -7.58 -14.62
C SER A 103 5.22 -8.76 -15.60
N ALA A 104 6.22 -9.04 -16.44
CA ALA A 104 6.15 -10.06 -17.49
C ALA A 104 6.78 -11.41 -17.11
N ASP A 105 7.68 -11.46 -16.13
CA ASP A 105 8.59 -12.60 -15.93
C ASP A 105 8.32 -13.46 -14.68
N ALA A 106 7.06 -13.81 -14.41
CA ALA A 106 6.72 -14.81 -13.38
C ALA A 106 5.54 -15.69 -13.81
#